data_AF-A0A4V1L3K0-F1
#
_entry.id   AF-A0A4V1L3K0-F1
#
_cell.length_a   1.000
_cell.length_b   1.000
_cell.length_c   1.000
_cell.angle_alpha   90.00
_cell.angle_beta   90.00
_cell.angle_gamma   90.00
#
_symmetry.space_group_name_H-M   'P 1'
#
loop_
_entity.id
_entity.type
_entity.pdbx_description
1 polymer ?
#
loop_
_entity_poly.entity_id
_entity_poly.type
_entity_poly.pdbx_seq_one_letter_code
_entity_poly.pdbx_strand_id
1 'polypeptide(L)'
;MDLFSFTECANRTNSLRALFELLVSRATEEGFSEVAYGALNFVEPLRLPEYPPPTVAVKWPPDWCDRYFKRKYHTIDPVVRRTPMHTRPFLWDQLADRHQLQPDERRVLDEAREAGLKHGMSVPLFGPLGRVSVVSFASPSDDADPQGRIGHLKALASLFHSASGEIARPSNNDCDRKVALSQREISCMRWVAEGKSSWEVGMILGISLNTVNFHIKNAMRKLGATSRIQAIAMAIRLDGL
;
A
#
# COMPACT_ATOMS: atom_id res chain seq x y z
N MET A 1 21.61 12.80 -12.02
CA MET A 1 20.83 13.95 -11.48
C MET A 1 20.66 13.70 -9.99
N ASP A 2 20.77 14.71 -9.12
CA ASP A 2 20.71 14.52 -7.66
C ASP A 2 19.26 14.26 -7.16
N LEU A 3 19.11 13.88 -5.89
CA LEU A 3 17.80 13.60 -5.29
C LEU A 3 16.85 14.84 -5.32
N PHE A 4 17.42 16.04 -5.29
CA PHE A 4 16.69 17.31 -5.33
C PHE A 4 16.00 17.52 -6.67
N SER A 5 16.73 17.32 -7.76
CA SER A 5 16.21 17.42 -9.12
C SER A 5 15.12 16.38 -9.42
N PHE A 6 15.22 15.17 -8.86
CA PHE A 6 14.11 14.19 -8.92
C PHE A 6 12.86 14.72 -8.23
N THR A 7 13.00 15.30 -7.04
CA THR A 7 11.88 15.85 -6.28
C THR A 7 11.20 16.99 -7.03
N GLU A 8 11.98 17.89 -7.65
CA GLU A 8 11.45 19.00 -8.45
C GLU A 8 10.69 18.49 -9.69
N CYS A 9 11.25 17.51 -10.42
CA CYS A 9 10.57 16.90 -11.56
C CYS A 9 9.31 16.12 -11.15
N ALA A 10 9.37 15.40 -10.02
CA ALA A 10 8.23 14.65 -9.48
C ALA A 10 7.07 15.58 -9.07
N ASN A 11 7.38 16.76 -8.53
CA ASN A 11 6.38 17.75 -8.14
C ASN A 11 5.77 18.50 -9.35
N ARG A 12 6.44 18.51 -10.50
CA ARG A 12 5.96 19.15 -11.74
C ARG A 12 5.08 18.25 -12.59
N THR A 13 5.14 16.93 -12.39
CA THR A 13 4.34 15.98 -13.19
C THR A 13 2.98 15.73 -12.56
N ASN A 14 1.94 15.79 -13.38
CA ASN A 14 0.57 15.40 -13.01
C ASN A 14 0.19 14.03 -13.58
N SER A 15 1.16 13.29 -14.13
CA SER A 15 0.96 11.98 -14.75
C SER A 15 1.73 10.91 -14.01
N LEU A 16 1.01 9.92 -13.47
CA LEU A 16 1.61 8.77 -12.81
C LEU A 16 2.56 8.00 -13.74
N ARG A 17 2.22 7.91 -15.03
CA ARG A 17 3.07 7.26 -16.04
C ARG A 17 4.40 7.99 -16.19
N ALA A 18 4.37 9.32 -16.36
CA ALA A 18 5.59 10.11 -16.50
C ALA A 18 6.43 10.09 -15.22
N LEU A 19 5.79 10.08 -14.04
CA LEU A 19 6.47 9.91 -12.76
C LEU A 19 7.17 8.55 -12.66
N PHE A 20 6.52 7.48 -13.13
CA PHE A 20 7.11 6.14 -13.16
C PHE A 20 8.26 6.02 -14.15
N GLU A 21 8.13 6.60 -15.33
CA GLU A 21 9.23 6.67 -16.33
C GLU A 21 10.44 7.43 -15.77
N LEU A 22 10.22 8.49 -14.97
CA LEU A 22 11.29 9.20 -14.27
C LEU A 22 11.97 8.32 -13.22
N LEU A 23 11.21 7.58 -12.40
CA LEU A 23 11.75 6.63 -11.42
C LEU A 23 12.62 5.56 -12.12
N VAL A 24 12.11 4.97 -13.20
CA VAL A 24 12.84 4.00 -14.03
C VAL A 24 14.15 4.59 -14.53
N SER A 25 14.11 5.79 -15.09
CA SER A 25 15.30 6.46 -15.64
C SER A 25 16.39 6.62 -14.58
N ARG A 26 16.01 7.08 -13.38
CA ARG A 26 16.95 7.24 -12.25
C ARG A 26 17.48 5.91 -11.73
N ALA A 27 16.62 4.90 -11.58
CA ALA A 27 17.06 3.58 -11.16
C ALA A 27 18.03 2.95 -12.18
N THR A 28 17.81 3.21 -13.47
CA THR A 28 18.70 2.73 -14.55
C THR A 28 20.10 3.35 -14.44
N GLU A 29 20.21 4.63 -14.09
CA GLU A 29 21.51 5.30 -13.83
C GLU A 29 22.29 4.62 -12.68
N GLU A 30 21.60 3.96 -11.77
CA GLU A 30 22.18 3.20 -10.65
C GLU A 30 22.40 1.70 -10.98
N GLY A 31 22.12 1.28 -12.22
CA GLY A 31 22.27 -0.11 -12.66
C GLY A 31 21.01 -0.98 -12.51
N PHE A 32 19.86 -0.39 -12.17
CA PHE A 32 18.59 -1.11 -11.95
C PHE A 32 17.55 -0.68 -12.99
N SER A 33 17.60 -1.30 -14.18
CA SER A 33 16.73 -0.95 -15.32
C SER A 33 15.31 -1.49 -15.21
N GLU A 34 15.15 -2.52 -14.41
CA GLU A 34 13.94 -3.28 -14.21
C GLU A 34 13.26 -2.74 -12.94
N VAL A 35 12.06 -2.18 -13.07
CA VAL A 35 11.38 -1.53 -11.94
C VAL A 35 9.91 -1.88 -11.95
N ALA A 36 9.34 -2.09 -10.77
CA ALA A 36 7.89 -2.18 -10.59
C ALA A 36 7.41 -1.42 -9.37
N TYR A 37 6.18 -0.96 -9.47
CA TYR A 37 5.39 -0.44 -8.38
C TYR A 37 4.08 -1.23 -8.29
N GLY A 38 3.73 -1.68 -7.09
CA GLY A 38 2.47 -2.34 -6.81
C GLY A 38 1.85 -1.82 -5.52
N ALA A 39 0.59 -1.41 -5.58
CA ALA A 39 -0.23 -1.20 -4.38
C ALA A 39 -0.78 -2.57 -3.92
N LEU A 40 -0.24 -3.11 -2.81
CA LEU A 40 -0.53 -4.47 -2.34
C LEU A 40 -1.83 -4.56 -1.55
N ASN A 41 -2.09 -3.56 -0.70
CA ASN A 41 -3.30 -3.49 0.10
C ASN A 41 -4.24 -2.39 -0.43
N PHE A 42 -4.91 -2.67 -1.54
CA PHE A 42 -6.33 -2.37 -1.60
C PHE A 42 -7.01 -3.60 -1.04
N VAL A 43 -7.53 -3.52 0.19
CA VAL A 43 -8.34 -4.60 0.76
C VAL A 43 -9.34 -5.02 -0.32
N GLU A 44 -9.30 -6.30 -0.67
CA GLU A 44 -10.30 -7.00 -1.46
C GLU A 44 -11.68 -6.38 -1.18
N PRO A 45 -12.45 -5.97 -2.21
CA PRO A 45 -13.61 -5.13 -1.98
C PRO A 45 -14.54 -5.85 -1.01
N LEU A 46 -14.63 -5.29 0.20
CA LEU A 46 -15.75 -5.51 1.10
C LEU A 46 -16.99 -4.96 0.39
N ARG A 47 -17.46 -5.63 -0.66
CA ARG A 47 -18.61 -5.27 -1.51
C ARG A 47 -18.91 -3.77 -1.57
N LEU A 48 -17.89 -2.95 -1.86
CA LEU A 48 -18.06 -1.54 -2.20
C LEU A 48 -17.73 -1.45 -3.69
N PRO A 49 -18.74 -1.30 -4.56
CA PRO A 49 -18.61 -1.34 -6.03
C PRO A 49 -17.68 -0.28 -6.64
N GLU A 50 -17.13 0.64 -5.84
CA GLU A 50 -16.52 1.89 -6.32
C GLU A 50 -15.00 1.96 -6.22
N TYR A 51 -14.31 0.88 -5.83
CA TYR A 51 -12.85 0.91 -5.76
C TYR A 51 -12.19 0.39 -7.05
N PRO A 52 -11.40 1.21 -7.75
CA PRO A 52 -10.70 0.78 -8.96
C PRO A 52 -9.62 -0.29 -8.63
N PRO A 53 -9.27 -1.15 -9.60
CA PRO A 53 -8.27 -2.21 -9.43
C PRO A 53 -6.90 -1.65 -9.01
N PRO A 54 -6.04 -2.48 -8.35
CA PRO A 54 -4.76 -2.03 -7.83
C PRO A 54 -3.90 -1.42 -8.94
N THR A 55 -3.38 -0.22 -8.67
CA THR A 55 -2.48 0.47 -9.59
C THR A 55 -1.14 -0.28 -9.60
N VAL A 56 -0.85 -0.94 -10.73
CA VAL A 56 0.40 -1.64 -10.98
C VAL A 56 1.09 -0.95 -12.15
N ALA A 57 2.33 -0.50 -11.93
CA ALA A 57 3.19 0.01 -12.99
C ALA A 57 4.43 -0.88 -13.03
N VAL A 58 4.68 -1.50 -14.18
CA VAL A 58 5.77 -2.47 -14.34
C VAL A 58 6.58 -2.14 -15.58
N LYS A 59 7.89 -2.22 -15.41
CA LYS A 59 8.86 -2.31 -16.48
C LYS A 59 9.73 -3.53 -16.17
N TRP A 60 9.11 -4.69 -16.38
CA TRP A 60 9.75 -6.00 -16.36
C TRP A 60 9.82 -6.54 -17.80
N PRO A 61 10.63 -7.58 -18.06
CA PRO A 61 10.62 -8.29 -19.33
C PRO A 61 9.19 -8.76 -19.67
N PRO A 62 8.67 -8.48 -20.88
CA PRO A 62 7.28 -8.80 -21.24
C PRO A 62 6.91 -10.27 -21.04
N ASP A 63 7.81 -11.18 -21.43
CA ASP A 63 7.62 -12.63 -21.28
C ASP A 63 7.49 -13.06 -19.80
N TRP A 64 8.15 -12.33 -18.90
CA TRP A 64 8.02 -12.55 -17.46
C TRP A 64 6.67 -12.05 -16.95
N CYS A 65 6.24 -10.85 -17.34
CA CYS A 65 4.92 -10.33 -16.99
C CYS A 65 3.82 -11.33 -17.37
N ASP A 66 3.82 -11.80 -18.62
CA ASP A 66 2.82 -12.74 -19.13
C ASP A 66 2.82 -14.04 -18.32
N ARG A 67 3.99 -14.59 -18.04
CA ARG A 67 4.14 -15.80 -17.21
C ARG A 67 3.64 -15.58 -15.78
N TYR A 68 4.02 -14.46 -15.17
CA TYR A 68 3.67 -14.10 -13.80
C TYR A 68 2.16 -14.00 -13.61
N PHE A 69 1.46 -13.32 -14.53
CA PHE A 69 0.00 -13.20 -14.48
C PHE A 69 -0.70 -14.52 -14.85
N LYS A 70 -0.26 -15.21 -15.91
CA LYS A 70 -0.84 -16.50 -16.34
C LYS A 70 -0.77 -17.55 -15.24
N ARG A 71 0.32 -17.60 -14.49
CA ARG A 71 0.53 -18.53 -13.37
C ARG A 71 0.05 -18.01 -12.01
N LYS A 72 -0.57 -16.82 -11.98
CA LYS A 72 -1.10 -16.17 -10.76
C LYS A 72 -0.05 -16.03 -9.64
N TYR A 73 1.20 -15.71 -10.02
CA TYR A 73 2.30 -15.61 -9.06
C TYR A 73 2.09 -14.55 -7.99
N HIS A 74 1.31 -13.50 -8.25
CA HIS A 74 0.90 -12.53 -7.21
C HIS A 74 0.31 -13.16 -5.93
N THR A 75 -0.29 -14.35 -6.02
CA THR A 75 -0.86 -15.04 -4.85
C THR A 75 0.18 -15.75 -3.98
N ILE A 76 1.34 -16.10 -4.54
CA ILE A 76 2.41 -16.89 -3.90
C ILE A 76 3.76 -16.17 -3.90
N ASP A 77 3.85 -14.99 -4.51
CA ASP A 77 5.09 -14.24 -4.61
C ASP A 77 5.59 -13.86 -3.21
N PRO A 78 6.80 -14.33 -2.83
CA PRO A 78 7.33 -14.08 -1.51
C PRO A 78 7.60 -12.59 -1.26
N VAL A 79 7.93 -11.80 -2.28
CA VAL A 79 8.13 -10.35 -2.17
C VAL A 79 6.82 -9.67 -1.80
N VAL A 80 5.73 -10.03 -2.50
CA VAL A 80 4.38 -9.48 -2.23
C VAL A 80 3.91 -9.87 -0.83
N ARG A 81 3.99 -11.15 -0.47
CA ARG A 81 3.51 -11.67 0.81
C ARG A 81 4.27 -11.12 2.01
N ARG A 82 5.58 -10.93 1.88
CA ARG A 82 6.45 -10.53 2.98
C ARG A 82 6.58 -9.01 3.10
N THR A 83 6.29 -8.23 2.06
CA THR A 83 6.38 -6.75 2.12
C THR A 83 5.68 -6.14 3.34
N PRO A 84 4.42 -6.49 3.69
CA PRO A 84 3.75 -5.92 4.86
C PRO A 84 4.45 -6.23 6.20
N MET A 85 5.33 -7.24 6.23
CA MET A 85 6.07 -7.67 7.41
C MET A 85 7.43 -6.97 7.56
N HIS A 86 7.89 -6.24 6.53
CA HIS A 86 9.17 -5.55 6.53
C HIS A 86 9.00 -4.02 6.62
N THR A 87 9.79 -3.38 7.48
CA THR A 87 9.83 -1.90 7.64
C THR A 87 11.04 -1.26 6.95
N ARG A 88 11.94 -2.08 6.40
CA ARG A 88 13.16 -1.65 5.70
C ARG A 88 13.22 -2.32 4.33
N PRO A 89 13.95 -1.73 3.36
CA PRO A 89 14.22 -2.42 2.11
C PRO A 89 14.88 -3.77 2.37
N PHE A 90 14.55 -4.75 1.55
CA PHE A 90 15.08 -6.10 1.64
C PHE A 90 15.53 -6.59 0.26
N LEU A 91 16.58 -7.40 0.24
CA LEU A 91 17.10 -8.03 -0.96
C LEU A 91 16.39 -9.38 -1.19
N TRP A 92 16.14 -9.72 -2.44
CA TRP A 92 15.47 -10.98 -2.78
C TRP A 92 16.34 -12.20 -2.47
N ASP A 93 17.65 -12.10 -2.64
CA ASP A 93 18.60 -13.17 -2.28
C ASP A 93 18.57 -13.42 -0.76
N GLN A 94 18.56 -12.36 0.04
CA GLN A 94 18.42 -12.48 1.50
C GLN A 94 17.04 -13.02 1.90
N LEU A 95 16.00 -12.72 1.12
CA LEU A 95 14.65 -13.26 1.35
C LEU A 95 14.63 -14.77 1.16
N ALA A 96 15.33 -15.27 0.14
CA ALA A 96 15.47 -16.69 -0.14
C ALA A 96 16.30 -17.43 0.92
N ASP A 97 17.34 -16.78 1.46
CA ASP A 97 18.25 -17.41 2.44
C ASP A 97 17.72 -17.35 3.88
N ARG A 98 17.12 -16.23 4.29
CA ARG A 98 16.72 -16.00 5.70
C ARG A 98 15.35 -16.56 6.03
N HIS A 99 14.50 -16.79 5.03
CA HIS A 99 13.19 -17.37 5.23
C HIS A 99 13.16 -18.78 4.66
N GLN A 100 12.55 -19.72 5.40
CA GLN A 100 12.16 -21.01 4.85
C GLN A 100 11.04 -20.78 3.84
N LEU A 101 11.41 -20.35 2.63
CA LEU A 101 10.46 -20.20 1.51
C LEU A 101 9.87 -21.57 1.20
N GLN A 102 8.57 -21.61 0.97
CA GLN A 102 7.95 -22.81 0.43
C GLN A 102 8.49 -23.10 -0.98
N PRO A 103 8.51 -24.35 -1.45
CA PRO A 103 9.06 -24.71 -2.76
C PRO A 103 8.48 -23.88 -3.91
N ASP A 104 7.18 -23.58 -3.87
CA ASP A 104 6.52 -22.76 -4.89
C ASP A 104 6.87 -21.28 -4.79
N GLU A 105 7.11 -20.73 -3.58
CA GLU A 105 7.56 -19.35 -3.40
C GLU A 105 8.99 -19.17 -3.93
N ARG A 106 9.85 -20.17 -3.69
CA ARG A 106 11.23 -20.19 -4.19
C ARG A 106 11.25 -20.24 -5.72
N ARG A 107 10.39 -21.05 -6.33
CA ARG A 107 10.23 -21.11 -7.79
C ARG A 107 9.94 -19.75 -8.41
N VAL A 108 9.14 -18.90 -7.77
CA VAL A 108 8.87 -17.55 -8.29
C VAL A 108 10.16 -16.74 -8.40
N LEU A 109 11.00 -16.74 -7.37
CA LEU A 109 12.27 -16.01 -7.38
C LEU A 109 13.27 -16.59 -8.38
N ASP A 110 13.35 -17.92 -8.46
CA ASP A 110 14.24 -18.62 -9.39
C ASP A 110 13.86 -18.31 -10.84
N GLU A 111 12.58 -18.42 -11.20
CA GLU A 111 12.11 -18.10 -12.56
C GLU A 111 12.23 -16.59 -12.87
N ALA A 112 12.07 -15.71 -11.88
CA ALA A 112 12.28 -14.27 -12.05
C ALA A 112 13.75 -13.98 -12.39
N ARG A 113 14.67 -14.64 -11.69
CA ARG A 113 16.11 -14.55 -11.93
C ARG A 113 16.49 -15.04 -13.32
N GLU A 114 15.94 -16.18 -13.76
CA GLU A 114 16.12 -16.70 -15.12
C GLU A 114 15.61 -15.73 -16.19
N ALA A 115 14.54 -15.00 -15.89
CA ALA A 115 13.99 -13.99 -16.78
C ALA A 115 14.78 -12.67 -16.80
N GLY A 116 15.88 -12.56 -16.04
CA GLY A 116 16.71 -11.35 -16.00
C GLY A 116 16.37 -10.38 -14.87
N LEU A 117 15.47 -10.73 -13.96
CA LEU A 117 15.25 -9.97 -12.72
C LEU A 117 16.22 -10.46 -11.64
N LYS A 118 17.51 -10.20 -11.86
CA LYS A 118 18.58 -10.63 -10.95
C LYS A 118 18.83 -9.55 -9.89
N HIS A 119 19.44 -9.95 -8.78
CA HIS A 119 19.91 -9.07 -7.70
C HIS A 119 18.88 -7.99 -7.30
N GLY A 120 17.64 -8.42 -7.11
CA GLY A 120 16.54 -7.50 -6.85
C GLY A 120 16.45 -7.05 -5.39
N MET A 121 15.85 -5.87 -5.21
CA MET A 121 15.47 -5.34 -3.91
C MET A 121 14.07 -4.75 -3.94
N SER A 122 13.40 -4.79 -2.80
CA SER A 122 12.07 -4.20 -2.65
C SER A 122 12.03 -3.26 -1.47
N VAL A 123 11.32 -2.15 -1.65
CA VAL A 123 11.11 -1.10 -0.66
C VAL A 123 9.65 -1.12 -0.24
N PRO A 124 9.35 -1.58 0.98
CA PRO A 124 8.03 -1.43 1.59
C PRO A 124 7.70 0.05 1.80
N LEU A 125 6.52 0.47 1.35
CA LEU A 125 6.03 1.84 1.43
C LEU A 125 4.66 1.83 2.10
N PHE A 126 4.52 2.61 3.17
CA PHE A 126 3.31 2.65 3.97
C PHE A 126 2.65 4.02 3.82
N GLY A 127 1.37 4.00 3.50
CA GLY A 127 0.54 5.19 3.36
C GLY A 127 -0.54 5.28 4.43
N PRO A 128 -1.31 6.38 4.42
CA PRO A 128 -2.49 6.54 5.28
C PRO A 128 -3.45 5.35 5.18
N LEU A 129 -4.22 5.12 6.24
CA LEU A 129 -5.27 4.09 6.29
C LEU A 129 -4.76 2.65 6.12
N GLY A 130 -3.50 2.39 6.50
CA GLY A 130 -2.89 1.06 6.41
C GLY A 130 -2.60 0.61 4.97
N ARG A 131 -2.57 1.54 4.02
CA ARG A 131 -2.17 1.24 2.64
C ARG A 131 -0.72 0.78 2.61
N VAL A 132 -0.49 -0.32 1.91
CA VAL A 132 0.84 -0.89 1.70
C VAL A 132 1.09 -0.92 0.21
N SER A 133 2.20 -0.32 -0.19
CA SER A 133 2.75 -0.38 -1.53
C SER A 133 4.16 -0.94 -1.48
N VAL A 134 4.63 -1.40 -2.63
CA VAL A 134 6.02 -1.82 -2.83
C VAL A 134 6.56 -1.19 -4.09
N VAL A 135 7.80 -0.70 -4.02
CA VAL A 135 8.62 -0.48 -5.22
C VAL A 135 9.70 -1.54 -5.24
N SER A 136 9.83 -2.22 -6.36
CA SER A 136 10.80 -3.28 -6.60
C SER A 136 11.76 -2.84 -7.69
N PHE A 137 13.05 -3.03 -7.46
CA PHE A 137 14.13 -2.75 -8.40
C PHE A 137 14.88 -4.05 -8.66
N ALA A 138 15.23 -4.32 -9.91
CA ALA A 138 16.09 -5.44 -10.28
C ALA A 138 17.08 -5.01 -11.36
N SER A 139 18.15 -5.79 -11.48
CA SER A 139 19.16 -5.60 -12.50
C SER A 139 19.31 -6.87 -13.34
N PRO A 140 19.47 -6.77 -14.66
CA PRO A 140 19.86 -7.92 -15.47
C PRO A 140 21.34 -8.29 -15.32
N SER A 141 22.16 -7.39 -14.76
CA SER A 141 23.61 -7.56 -14.64
C SER A 141 23.97 -8.46 -13.45
N ASP A 142 24.94 -9.35 -13.63
CA ASP A 142 25.40 -10.30 -12.61
C ASP A 142 26.32 -9.65 -11.54
N ASP A 143 26.83 -8.45 -11.80
CA ASP A 143 27.70 -7.68 -10.90
C ASP A 143 26.96 -6.57 -10.14
N ALA A 144 25.64 -6.50 -10.27
CA ALA A 144 24.84 -5.49 -9.62
C ALA A 144 24.90 -5.63 -8.08
N ASP A 145 25.16 -4.50 -7.40
CA ASP A 145 25.20 -4.43 -5.93
C ASP A 145 24.02 -3.61 -5.37
N PRO A 146 22.86 -4.25 -5.12
CA PRO A 146 21.73 -3.56 -4.50
C PRO A 146 22.00 -3.15 -3.06
N GLN A 147 22.92 -3.82 -2.36
CA GLN A 147 23.26 -3.50 -0.97
C GLN A 147 23.99 -2.14 -0.89
N GLY A 148 24.94 -1.88 -1.80
CA GLY A 148 25.65 -0.61 -1.91
C GLY A 148 24.79 0.56 -2.40
N ARG A 149 23.62 0.29 -3.00
CA ARG A 149 22.69 1.31 -3.53
C ARG A 149 21.38 1.45 -2.73
N ILE A 150 21.21 0.66 -1.66
CA ILE A 150 19.97 0.56 -0.89
C ILE A 150 19.44 1.90 -0.38
N GLY A 151 20.33 2.81 0.04
CA GLY A 151 19.95 4.13 0.56
C GLY A 151 19.35 5.02 -0.52
N HIS A 152 19.98 5.06 -1.70
CA HIS A 152 19.53 5.90 -2.81
C HIS A 152 18.24 5.36 -3.43
N LEU A 153 18.17 4.04 -3.70
CA LEU A 153 16.97 3.41 -4.25
C LEU A 153 15.76 3.52 -3.31
N LYS A 154 15.98 3.40 -1.99
CA LYS A 154 14.94 3.68 -0.99
C LYS A 154 14.43 5.11 -1.07
N ALA A 155 15.34 6.08 -1.20
CA ALA A 155 14.97 7.48 -1.29
C ALA A 155 14.14 7.78 -2.55
N LEU A 156 14.56 7.27 -3.71
CA LEU A 156 13.81 7.37 -4.96
C LEU A 156 12.41 6.74 -4.85
N ALA A 157 12.32 5.52 -4.31
CA ALA A 157 11.04 4.85 -4.09
C ALA A 157 10.10 5.65 -3.16
N SER A 158 10.64 6.23 -2.09
CA SER A 158 9.87 7.03 -1.13
C SER A 158 9.34 8.31 -1.76
N LEU A 159 10.19 9.03 -2.50
CA LEU A 159 9.81 10.25 -3.21
C LEU A 159 8.77 9.97 -4.31
N PHE A 160 8.96 8.89 -5.07
CA PHE A 160 7.96 8.42 -6.04
C PHE A 160 6.62 8.13 -5.35
N HIS A 161 6.63 7.41 -4.22
CA HIS A 161 5.41 7.07 -3.51
C HIS A 161 4.65 8.31 -3.02
N SER A 162 5.36 9.26 -2.41
CA SER A 162 4.79 10.52 -1.96
C SER A 162 4.14 11.29 -3.11
N ALA A 163 4.86 11.51 -4.22
CA ALA A 163 4.32 12.20 -5.39
C ALA A 163 3.16 11.45 -6.05
N SER A 164 3.24 10.12 -6.13
CA SER A 164 2.14 9.28 -6.66
C SER A 164 0.86 9.40 -5.83
N GLY A 165 1.00 9.53 -4.51
CA GLY A 165 -0.11 9.73 -3.60
C GLY A 165 -0.78 11.09 -3.79
N GLU A 166 -0.03 12.13 -4.12
CA GLU A 166 -0.56 13.47 -4.42
C GLU A 166 -1.29 13.50 -5.76
N ILE A 167 -0.74 12.88 -6.81
CA ILE A 167 -1.37 12.77 -8.13
C ILE A 167 -2.67 11.95 -8.06
N ALA A 168 -2.69 10.90 -7.23
CA ALA A 168 -3.85 10.02 -7.07
C ALA A 168 -4.90 10.56 -6.08
N ARG A 169 -4.66 11.71 -5.42
CA ARG A 169 -5.73 12.37 -4.64
C ARG A 169 -6.80 12.81 -5.63
N PRO A 170 -8.08 12.45 -5.40
CA PRO A 170 -9.16 13.06 -6.15
C PRO A 170 -9.03 14.57 -6.03
N SER A 171 -9.09 15.29 -7.16
CA SER A 171 -9.35 16.72 -7.14
C SER A 171 -10.57 16.95 -6.22
N ASN A 172 -10.46 17.93 -5.32
CA ASN A 172 -11.30 18.19 -4.14
C ASN A 172 -12.85 18.21 -4.31
N ASN A 173 -13.43 17.77 -5.43
CA ASN A 173 -14.87 17.84 -5.67
C ASN A 173 -15.66 16.54 -5.42
N ASP A 174 -15.06 15.34 -5.42
CA ASP A 174 -15.84 14.09 -5.28
C ASP A 174 -15.62 13.32 -3.96
N CYS A 175 -14.54 13.60 -3.22
CA CYS A 175 -14.28 12.97 -1.92
C CYS A 175 -14.76 13.80 -0.71
N ASP A 176 -15.44 14.92 -0.94
CA ASP A 176 -15.84 15.85 0.13
C ASP A 176 -17.11 15.44 0.89
N ARG A 177 -17.61 14.22 0.65
CA ARG A 177 -18.34 13.51 1.71
C ARG A 177 -17.33 12.86 2.65
N LYS A 178 -16.53 13.68 3.33
CA LYS A 178 -16.09 13.31 4.69
C LYS A 178 -17.37 12.98 5.43
N VAL A 179 -17.58 11.70 5.73
CA VAL A 179 -18.67 11.26 6.59
C VAL A 179 -18.36 11.86 7.97
N ALA A 180 -18.86 13.08 8.20
CA ALA A 180 -18.61 13.82 9.42
C ALA A 180 -19.46 13.19 10.54
N LEU A 181 -18.82 12.28 11.27
CA LEU A 181 -19.33 11.85 12.56
C LEU A 181 -19.24 13.03 13.53
N SER A 182 -20.31 13.26 14.28
CA SER A 182 -20.31 14.23 15.37
C SER A 182 -19.40 13.76 16.50
N GLN A 183 -18.92 14.67 17.33
CA GLN A 183 -18.07 14.32 18.47
C GLN A 183 -18.71 13.28 19.41
N ARG A 184 -20.05 13.31 19.54
CA ARG A 184 -20.81 12.33 20.33
C ARG A 184 -20.88 10.96 19.66
N GLU A 185 -21.04 10.92 18.34
CA GLU A 185 -20.98 9.68 17.56
C GLU A 185 -19.59 9.05 17.67
N ILE A 186 -18.52 9.84 17.49
CA ILE A 186 -17.12 9.41 17.66
C ILE A 186 -16.89 8.86 19.07
N SER A 187 -17.28 9.61 20.10
CA SER A 187 -17.09 9.20 21.49
C SER A 187 -17.80 7.88 21.81
N CYS A 188 -19.04 7.69 21.33
CA CYS A 188 -19.75 6.43 21.51
C CYS A 188 -19.05 5.29 20.77
N MET A 189 -18.69 5.51 19.51
CA MET A 189 -18.04 4.50 18.67
C MET A 189 -16.66 4.09 19.19
N ARG A 190 -15.88 5.01 19.77
CA ARG A 190 -14.59 4.72 20.43
C ARG A 190 -14.75 3.74 21.59
N TRP A 191 -15.67 4.01 22.51
CA TRP A 191 -15.87 3.10 23.64
C TRP A 191 -16.44 1.75 23.23
N VAL A 192 -17.27 1.69 22.19
CA VAL A 192 -17.71 0.40 21.64
C VAL A 192 -16.56 -0.34 20.97
N ALA A 193 -15.62 0.35 20.32
CA ALA A 193 -14.40 -0.25 19.77
C ALA A 193 -13.50 -0.85 20.88
N GLU A 194 -13.47 -0.21 22.05
CA GLU A 194 -12.84 -0.74 23.28
C GLU A 194 -13.66 -1.85 23.96
N GLY A 195 -14.72 -2.35 23.32
CA GLY A 195 -15.53 -3.48 23.81
C GLY A 195 -16.61 -3.12 24.84
N LYS A 196 -16.90 -1.84 25.07
CA LYS A 196 -17.95 -1.42 26.01
C LYS A 196 -19.36 -1.63 25.45
N SER A 197 -20.25 -2.13 26.29
CA SER A 197 -21.68 -2.20 26.02
C SER A 197 -22.32 -0.80 26.01
N SER A 198 -23.46 -0.64 25.33
CA SER A 198 -24.16 0.66 25.29
C SER A 198 -24.50 1.21 26.69
N TRP A 199 -24.69 0.33 27.67
CA TRP A 199 -24.94 0.71 29.07
C TRP A 199 -23.68 1.31 29.70
N GLU A 200 -22.54 0.62 29.60
CA GLU A 200 -21.25 1.11 30.11
C GLU A 200 -20.84 2.41 29.42
N VAL A 201 -21.04 2.53 28.11
CA VAL A 201 -20.80 3.78 27.38
C VAL A 201 -21.66 4.92 27.91
N GLY A 202 -22.92 4.65 28.24
CA GLY A 202 -23.82 5.63 28.84
C GLY A 202 -23.32 6.11 30.20
N MET A 203 -22.83 5.17 31.03
CA MET A 203 -22.20 5.48 32.31
C MET A 203 -20.93 6.33 32.15
N ILE A 204 -20.07 5.98 31.19
CA ILE A 204 -18.79 6.70 30.94
C ILE A 204 -19.04 8.11 30.40
N LEU A 205 -20.01 8.28 29.49
CA LEU A 205 -20.26 9.56 28.81
C LEU A 205 -21.31 10.44 29.49
N GLY A 206 -21.92 9.96 30.59
CA GLY A 206 -22.97 10.67 31.33
C GLY A 206 -24.26 10.85 30.54
N ILE A 207 -24.65 9.87 29.71
CA ILE A 207 -25.84 9.91 28.86
C ILE A 207 -26.63 8.60 28.95
N SER A 208 -27.91 8.62 28.58
CA SER A 208 -28.75 7.41 28.65
C SER A 208 -28.31 6.36 27.62
N LEU A 209 -28.56 5.08 27.92
CA LEU A 209 -28.37 3.95 26.99
C LEU A 209 -29.08 4.20 25.64
N ASN A 210 -30.27 4.80 25.66
CA ASN A 210 -31.03 5.13 24.46
C ASN A 210 -30.32 6.20 23.62
N THR A 211 -29.74 7.20 24.28
CA THR A 211 -28.94 8.25 23.63
C THR A 211 -27.68 7.67 22.99
N VAL A 212 -27.00 6.72 23.66
CA VAL A 212 -25.86 5.98 23.08
C VAL A 212 -26.29 5.21 21.83
N ASN A 213 -27.36 4.43 21.92
CA ASN A 213 -27.87 3.66 20.78
C ASN A 213 -28.31 4.56 19.62
N PHE A 214 -28.85 5.74 19.90
CA PHE A 214 -29.18 6.75 18.90
C PHE A 214 -27.94 7.24 18.15
N HIS A 215 -26.88 7.61 18.87
CA HIS A 215 -25.61 8.03 18.25
C HIS A 215 -24.97 6.91 17.42
N ILE A 216 -24.93 5.68 17.93
CA ILE A 216 -24.39 4.53 17.19
C ILE A 216 -25.19 4.27 15.91
N LYS A 217 -26.53 4.30 15.97
CA LYS A 217 -27.38 4.14 14.77
C LYS A 217 -27.14 5.24 13.74
N ASN A 218 -26.98 6.50 14.18
CA ASN A 218 -26.68 7.60 13.27
C ASN A 218 -25.30 7.44 12.63
N ALA A 219 -24.28 7.03 13.41
CA ALA A 219 -22.95 6.73 12.89
C ALA A 219 -22.99 5.61 11.85
N MET A 220 -23.69 4.50 12.14
CA MET A 220 -23.89 3.39 11.20
C MET A 220 -24.54 3.86 9.89
N ARG A 221 -25.62 4.64 9.98
CA ARG A 221 -26.31 5.19 8.80
C ARG A 221 -25.39 6.10 7.97
N LYS A 222 -24.65 6.99 8.64
CA LYS A 222 -23.70 7.91 8.01
C LYS A 222 -22.59 7.15 7.28
N LEU A 223 -22.12 6.05 7.85
CA LEU A 223 -21.05 5.21 7.31
C LEU A 223 -21.54 4.16 6.29
N GLY A 224 -22.86 4.02 6.08
CA GLY A 224 -23.42 2.95 5.25
C GLY A 224 -23.21 1.54 5.82
N ALA A 225 -23.00 1.42 7.13
CA ALA A 225 -22.73 0.16 7.80
C ALA A 225 -24.02 -0.54 8.24
N THR A 226 -24.09 -1.85 8.04
CA THR A 226 -25.22 -2.70 8.45
C THR A 226 -25.05 -3.28 9.86
N SER A 227 -23.84 -3.23 10.42
CA SER A 227 -23.54 -3.67 11.78
C SER A 227 -22.61 -2.70 12.53
N ARG A 228 -22.62 -2.77 13.87
CA ARG A 228 -21.76 -1.95 14.73
C ARG A 228 -20.27 -2.22 14.47
N ILE A 229 -19.90 -3.48 14.29
CA ILE A 229 -18.52 -3.90 14.02
C ILE A 229 -18.07 -3.35 12.66
N GLN A 230 -18.91 -3.44 11.63
CA GLN A 230 -18.61 -2.86 10.33
C GLN A 230 -18.45 -1.34 10.42
N ALA A 231 -19.31 -0.66 11.18
CA ALA A 231 -19.21 0.78 11.40
C ALA A 231 -17.90 1.17 12.10
N ILE A 232 -17.45 0.40 13.09
CA ILE A 232 -16.16 0.62 13.76
C ILE A 232 -15.01 0.45 12.75
N ALA A 233 -15.00 -0.65 11.99
CA ALA A 233 -13.97 -0.90 11.00
C ALA A 233 -13.92 0.19 9.92
N MET A 234 -15.06 0.71 9.48
CA MET A 234 -15.16 1.83 8.53
C MET A 234 -14.68 3.14 9.15
N ALA A 235 -15.05 3.42 10.41
CA ALA A 235 -14.66 4.66 11.08
C ALA A 235 -13.15 4.73 11.36
N ILE A 236 -12.51 3.61 11.75
CA ILE A 236 -11.04 3.51 11.88
C ILE A 236 -10.36 3.77 10.52
N ARG A 237 -10.93 3.25 9.43
CA ARG A 237 -10.40 3.43 8.07
C ARG A 237 -10.61 4.82 7.47
N LEU A 238 -11.36 5.71 8.14
CA LEU A 238 -11.63 7.07 7.66
C LEU A 238 -10.98 8.14 8.56
N ASP A 239 -10.06 7.74 9.45
CA ASP A 239 -9.50 8.59 10.54
C ASP A 239 -10.59 9.23 11.42
N GLY A 240 -11.74 8.56 11.57
CA GLY A 240 -12.90 9.04 12.31
C GLY A 240 -12.96 8.61 13.78
N LEU A 241 -12.00 7.81 14.25
CA LEU A 241 -11.88 7.34 15.64
C LEU A 241 -10.47 7.57 16.16
#